data_AF-A0A358AED4-F1
#
_entry.id   AF-A0A358AED4-F1
#
_cell.length_a   1.000
_cell.length_b   1.000
_cell.length_c   1.000
_cell.angle_alpha   90.00
_cell.angle_beta   90.00
_cell.angle_gamma   90.00
#
_symmetry.space_group_name_H-M   'P 1'
#
loop_
_entity.id
_entity.type
_entity.pdbx_description
1 polymer ?
#
loop_
_entity_poly.entity_id
_entity_poly.type
_entity_poly.pdbx_seq_one_letter_code
_entity_poly.pdbx_strand_id
1 'polypeptide(L)'
;MLGAGASVDYGLPTWEKLNNLIKDTIENDKINQYEYKKEILEWLNKVGDNKLYKTIDECIKSESRLQDYHDNGDKIENEIFRVISEIFGKMYKNSDVGWIKLLNNKIKNNEHMELENKIAFINYNYDNVLDTNFLNFGSLCSKDKLFYEKRLGQLSNVKIRCLYPHGFFSEFEPNNLYRETDTYKTNKKEYLNAVSCYDSLTHRIELENLAKDITLYILGLGGGLEINLNNINFGNNISKIHITIKNKQKIDDIENFLINKFKIDPTEIKVYEDCNDLINNCFN
;
A
#
# COMPACT_ATOMS: atom_id res chain seq x y z
N MET A 1 -8.57 2.06 -1.52
CA MET A 1 -7.71 1.14 -0.75
C MET A 1 -6.68 0.58 -1.70
N LEU A 2 -5.40 0.69 -1.36
CA LEU A 2 -4.27 0.38 -2.22
C LEU A 2 -3.46 -0.75 -1.59
N GLY A 3 -3.27 -1.84 -2.32
CA GLY A 3 -2.31 -2.89 -2.00
C GLY A 3 -1.15 -2.92 -2.98
N ALA A 4 -0.22 -3.86 -2.78
CA ALA A 4 1.07 -3.87 -3.49
C ALA A 4 0.92 -3.91 -5.02
N GLY A 5 -0.16 -4.53 -5.51
CA GLY A 5 -0.48 -4.56 -6.94
C GLY A 5 -0.74 -3.19 -7.57
N ALA A 6 -1.15 -2.19 -6.77
CA ALA A 6 -1.39 -0.82 -7.23
C ALA A 6 -0.09 -0.06 -7.52
N SER A 7 1.04 -0.56 -7.03
CA SER A 7 2.36 0.06 -7.19
C SER A 7 3.20 -0.59 -8.30
N VAL A 8 2.72 -1.70 -8.89
CA VAL A 8 3.42 -2.43 -9.95
C VAL A 8 3.62 -1.57 -11.21
N ASP A 9 2.64 -0.71 -11.53
CA ASP A 9 2.72 0.22 -12.67
C ASP A 9 3.86 1.27 -12.51
N TYR A 10 4.41 1.38 -11.31
CA TYR A 10 5.49 2.30 -10.92
C TYR A 10 6.81 1.56 -10.67
N GLY A 11 6.91 0.32 -11.15
CA GLY A 11 8.13 -0.50 -11.08
C GLY A 11 8.34 -1.25 -9.78
N LEU A 12 7.45 -1.10 -8.79
CA LEU A 12 7.62 -1.75 -7.48
C LEU A 12 7.27 -3.25 -7.52
N PRO A 13 8.03 -4.08 -6.79
CA PRO A 13 7.89 -5.53 -6.86
C PRO A 13 6.67 -6.04 -6.10
N THR A 14 6.15 -7.19 -6.53
CA THR A 14 5.25 -8.01 -5.71
C THR A 14 6.03 -8.68 -4.58
N TRP A 15 5.35 -9.19 -3.54
CA TRP A 15 5.98 -9.91 -2.43
C TRP A 15 6.91 -11.05 -2.86
N GLU A 16 6.47 -11.87 -3.82
CA GLU A 16 7.29 -12.96 -4.37
C GLU A 16 8.60 -12.46 -4.97
N LYS A 17 8.53 -11.39 -5.79
CA LYS A 17 9.71 -10.77 -6.39
C LYS A 17 10.59 -10.09 -5.35
N LEU A 18 9.98 -9.49 -4.32
CA LEU A 18 10.69 -8.79 -3.26
C LEU A 18 11.61 -9.73 -2.48
N ASN A 19 11.17 -10.94 -2.16
CA ASN A 19 12.02 -11.91 -1.44
C ASN A 19 13.34 -12.20 -2.18
N ASN A 20 13.26 -12.40 -3.51
CA ASN A 20 14.44 -12.63 -4.34
C ASN A 20 15.33 -11.39 -4.40
N LEU A 21 14.73 -10.20 -4.50
CA LEU A 21 15.48 -8.94 -4.53
C LEU A 21 16.20 -8.65 -3.21
N ILE A 22 15.59 -8.96 -2.06
CA ILE A 22 16.23 -8.86 -0.75
C ILE A 22 17.43 -9.81 -0.71
N LYS A 23 17.23 -11.07 -1.12
CA LYS A 23 18.29 -12.07 -1.19
C LYS A 23 19.45 -11.60 -2.06
N ASP A 24 19.18 -11.21 -3.29
CA ASP A 24 20.19 -10.74 -4.24
C ASP A 24 20.93 -9.51 -3.71
N THR A 25 20.21 -8.57 -3.08
CA THR A 25 20.80 -7.35 -2.51
C THR A 25 21.77 -7.67 -1.39
N ILE A 26 21.41 -8.60 -0.50
CA ILE A 26 22.22 -8.98 0.66
C ILE A 26 23.39 -9.87 0.24
N GLU A 27 23.18 -10.84 -0.65
CA GLU A 27 24.23 -11.75 -1.12
C GLU A 27 25.34 -11.00 -1.86
N ASN A 28 24.97 -10.01 -2.69
CA ASN A 28 25.90 -9.18 -3.47
C ASN A 28 26.50 -8.00 -2.70
N ASP A 29 26.25 -7.88 -1.40
CA ASP A 29 26.89 -6.87 -0.55
C ASP A 29 28.40 -7.10 -0.46
N LYS A 30 29.17 -6.26 -1.16
CA LYS A 30 30.64 -6.31 -1.21
C LYS A 30 31.32 -5.54 -0.08
N ILE A 31 30.58 -4.71 0.65
CA ILE A 31 31.13 -3.80 1.66
C ILE A 31 30.72 -4.19 3.10
N ASN A 32 30.00 -5.31 3.26
CA ASN A 32 29.51 -5.81 4.55
C ASN A 32 28.69 -4.75 5.31
N GLN A 33 27.77 -4.08 4.61
CA GLN A 33 26.89 -3.08 5.19
C GLN A 33 25.71 -3.68 5.98
N TYR A 34 25.42 -4.98 5.82
CA TYR A 34 24.34 -5.69 6.51
C TYR A 34 24.87 -6.55 7.67
N GLU A 35 24.61 -6.12 8.91
CA GLU A 35 25.10 -6.77 10.12
C GLU A 35 24.49 -8.17 10.31
N TYR A 36 23.20 -8.30 10.03
CA TYR A 36 22.38 -9.51 10.23
C TYR A 36 22.18 -10.29 8.94
N LYS A 37 23.10 -10.17 7.97
CA LYS A 37 23.03 -10.86 6.66
C LYS A 37 22.71 -12.34 6.79
N LYS A 38 23.33 -13.04 7.75
CA LYS A 38 23.13 -14.50 7.92
C LYS A 38 21.70 -14.81 8.35
N GLU A 39 21.22 -14.14 9.38
CA GLU A 39 19.88 -14.31 9.95
C GLU A 39 18.80 -13.95 8.94
N ILE A 40 18.99 -12.86 8.18
CA ILE A 40 18.05 -12.46 7.14
C ILE A 40 17.95 -13.54 6.05
N LEU A 41 19.07 -14.11 5.61
CA LEU A 41 19.08 -15.20 4.64
C LEU A 41 18.43 -16.47 5.19
N GLU A 42 18.63 -16.79 6.47
CA GLU A 42 17.93 -17.88 7.15
C GLU A 42 16.40 -17.67 7.16
N TRP A 43 15.95 -16.46 7.46
CA TRP A 43 14.52 -16.10 7.45
C TRP A 43 13.93 -16.16 6.03
N LEU A 44 14.62 -15.62 5.02
CA LEU A 44 14.19 -15.73 3.62
C LEU A 44 14.10 -17.18 3.14
N ASN A 45 14.97 -18.06 3.63
CA ASN A 45 14.92 -19.48 3.31
C ASN A 45 13.66 -20.17 3.85
N LYS A 46 12.99 -19.60 4.86
CA LYS A 46 11.69 -20.08 5.40
C LYS A 46 10.48 -19.57 4.62
N VAL A 47 10.67 -18.66 3.65
CA VAL A 47 9.58 -18.01 2.89
C VAL A 47 9.36 -18.63 1.51
N GLY A 48 8.09 -18.86 1.14
CA GLY A 48 7.62 -19.29 -0.18
C GLY A 48 6.31 -20.08 -0.11
N ASP A 49 5.67 -20.31 -1.26
CA ASP A 49 4.32 -20.94 -1.33
C ASP A 49 4.23 -22.31 -0.63
N ASN A 50 5.31 -23.09 -0.66
CA ASN A 50 5.40 -24.42 -0.04
C ASN A 50 6.30 -24.44 1.22
N LYS A 51 6.57 -23.27 1.82
CA LYS A 51 7.43 -23.16 2.98
C LYS A 51 6.64 -22.77 4.25
N LEU A 52 7.37 -22.57 5.35
CA LEU A 52 6.79 -22.26 6.65
C LEU A 52 6.00 -20.94 6.65
N TYR A 53 6.49 -19.94 5.91
CA TYR A 53 5.86 -18.63 5.79
C TYR A 53 5.59 -18.31 4.33
N LYS A 54 4.46 -17.67 4.02
CA LYS A 54 4.10 -17.27 2.65
C LYS A 54 4.85 -16.02 2.21
N THR A 55 5.05 -15.07 3.14
CA THR A 55 5.73 -13.80 2.88
C THR A 55 6.83 -13.54 3.90
N ILE A 56 7.80 -12.69 3.55
CA ILE A 56 8.81 -12.23 4.50
C ILE A 56 8.17 -11.47 5.67
N ASP A 57 7.03 -10.83 5.42
CA ASP A 57 6.28 -10.11 6.45
C ASP A 57 5.70 -11.06 7.52
N GLU A 58 5.19 -12.22 7.09
CA GLU A 58 4.71 -13.27 7.98
C GLU A 58 5.86 -13.91 8.78
N CYS A 59 7.00 -14.09 8.12
CA CYS A 59 8.23 -14.59 8.71
C CYS A 59 8.74 -13.64 9.81
N ILE A 60 8.85 -12.33 9.50
CA ILE A 60 9.22 -11.29 10.46
C ILE A 60 8.32 -11.38 11.69
N LYS A 61 7.00 -11.39 11.52
CA LYS A 61 6.05 -11.45 12.64
C LYS A 61 6.32 -12.62 13.60
N SER A 62 6.66 -13.79 13.04
CA SER A 62 6.75 -15.05 13.78
C SER A 62 8.14 -15.31 14.35
N GLU A 63 9.17 -15.16 13.53
CA GLU A 63 10.56 -15.53 13.85
C GLU A 63 11.21 -14.56 14.83
N SER A 64 10.91 -13.27 14.67
CA SER A 64 11.47 -12.21 15.50
C SER A 64 11.05 -12.27 16.97
N ARG A 65 10.16 -13.20 17.33
CA ARG A 65 9.66 -13.45 18.70
C ARG A 65 10.12 -14.80 19.25
N LEU A 66 10.87 -15.58 18.48
CA LEU A 66 11.43 -16.85 18.94
C LEU A 66 12.55 -16.60 19.94
N GLN A 67 12.72 -17.53 20.86
CA GLN A 67 13.73 -17.46 21.91
C GLN A 67 15.15 -17.30 21.34
N ASP A 68 15.41 -17.90 20.18
CA ASP A 68 16.70 -17.83 19.48
C ASP A 68 17.03 -16.42 18.94
N TYR A 69 16.03 -15.55 18.77
CA TYR A 69 16.18 -14.18 18.26
C TYR A 69 15.65 -13.12 19.25
N HIS A 70 15.44 -13.47 20.52
CA HIS A 70 14.86 -12.57 21.51
C HIS A 70 15.68 -11.26 21.68
N ASP A 71 17.00 -11.34 21.60
CA ASP A 71 17.90 -10.22 21.89
C ASP A 71 18.25 -9.36 20.66
N ASN A 72 17.91 -9.82 19.45
CA ASN A 72 18.27 -9.17 18.18
C ASN A 72 17.18 -9.19 17.09
N GLY A 73 16.03 -9.79 17.33
CA GLY A 73 14.95 -9.96 16.34
C GLY A 73 14.35 -8.65 15.85
N ASP A 74 14.36 -7.60 16.68
CA ASP A 74 14.00 -6.22 16.33
C ASP A 74 15.02 -5.59 15.36
N LYS A 75 16.32 -5.78 15.61
CA LYS A 75 17.38 -5.28 14.74
C LYS A 75 17.39 -6.00 13.38
N ILE A 76 17.14 -7.31 13.37
CA ILE A 76 17.01 -8.09 12.13
C ILE A 76 15.82 -7.56 11.30
N GLU A 77 14.66 -7.37 11.93
CA GLU A 77 13.47 -6.78 11.30
C GLU A 77 13.76 -5.39 10.71
N ASN A 78 14.38 -4.50 11.49
CA ASN A 78 14.73 -3.15 11.05
C ASN A 78 15.68 -3.17 9.86
N GLU A 79 16.66 -4.08 9.85
CA GLU A 79 17.58 -4.22 8.73
C GLU A 79 16.88 -4.76 7.47
N ILE A 80 15.91 -5.68 7.61
CA ILE A 80 15.09 -6.14 6.48
C ILE A 80 14.30 -4.96 5.90
N PHE A 81 13.64 -4.15 6.73
CA PHE A 81 12.90 -2.97 6.24
C PHE A 81 13.83 -1.94 5.58
N ARG A 82 15.05 -1.75 6.08
CA ARG A 82 16.07 -0.93 5.42
C ARG A 82 16.38 -1.46 4.01
N VAL A 83 16.61 -2.76 3.86
CA VAL A 83 16.86 -3.39 2.56
C VAL A 83 15.67 -3.20 1.61
N ILE A 84 14.44 -3.40 2.10
CA ILE A 84 13.22 -3.18 1.30
C ILE A 84 13.14 -1.72 0.82
N SER A 85 13.41 -0.76 1.70
CA SER A 85 13.44 0.66 1.36
C SER A 85 14.47 0.96 0.26
N GLU A 86 15.68 0.40 0.35
CA GLU A 86 16.71 0.55 -0.69
C GLU A 86 16.27 -0.04 -2.03
N ILE A 87 15.64 -1.21 -2.02
CA ILE A 87 15.11 -1.85 -3.23
C ILE A 87 14.03 -0.97 -3.85
N PHE A 88 13.12 -0.42 -3.05
CA PHE A 88 12.04 0.44 -3.52
C PHE A 88 12.60 1.70 -4.18
N GLY A 89 13.58 2.37 -3.56
CA GLY A 89 14.25 3.54 -4.14
C GLY A 89 14.94 3.23 -5.47
N LYS A 90 15.59 2.06 -5.61
CA LYS A 90 16.25 1.64 -6.86
C LYS A 90 15.25 1.25 -7.96
N MET A 91 14.13 0.64 -7.58
CA MET A 91 13.16 0.09 -8.54
C MET A 91 12.09 1.07 -8.98
N TYR A 92 11.81 2.08 -8.16
CA TYR A 92 10.80 3.07 -8.47
C TYR A 92 11.08 3.72 -9.83
N LYS A 93 10.06 3.76 -10.67
CA LYS A 93 10.09 4.43 -11.96
C LYS A 93 8.93 5.40 -12.03
N ASN A 94 9.24 6.66 -12.28
CA ASN A 94 8.23 7.60 -12.72
C ASN A 94 7.57 7.03 -13.98
N SER A 95 6.25 6.88 -13.91
CA SER A 95 5.47 6.28 -14.96
C SER A 95 4.57 7.34 -15.59
N ASP A 96 4.68 7.48 -16.91
CA ASP A 96 3.77 8.30 -17.70
C ASP A 96 2.44 7.60 -18.00
N VAL A 97 2.21 6.45 -17.37
CA VAL A 97 1.01 5.62 -17.47
C VAL A 97 0.62 5.12 -16.08
N GLY A 98 -0.51 4.43 -15.97
CA GLY A 98 -0.98 3.84 -14.71
C GLY A 98 -2.16 4.57 -14.08
N TRP A 99 -2.74 3.92 -13.07
CA TRP A 99 -4.06 4.26 -12.56
C TRP A 99 -4.13 5.64 -11.89
N ILE A 100 -3.05 6.13 -11.25
CA ILE A 100 -3.03 7.47 -10.65
C ILE A 100 -3.09 8.54 -11.73
N LYS A 101 -2.38 8.36 -12.84
CA LYS A 101 -2.41 9.32 -13.96
C LYS A 101 -3.78 9.34 -14.63
N LEU A 102 -4.41 8.17 -14.79
CA LEU A 102 -5.79 8.09 -15.25
C LEU A 102 -6.74 8.82 -14.31
N LEU A 103 -6.65 8.55 -13.00
CA LEU A 103 -7.48 9.21 -12.00
C LEU A 103 -7.27 10.74 -11.99
N ASN A 104 -6.02 11.21 -12.05
CA ASN A 104 -5.69 12.63 -12.16
C ASN A 104 -6.34 13.26 -13.39
N ASN A 105 -6.32 12.58 -14.54
CA ASN A 105 -6.98 13.07 -15.75
C ASN A 105 -8.50 13.12 -15.60
N LYS A 106 -9.13 12.13 -14.95
CA LYS A 106 -10.56 12.16 -14.64
C LYS A 106 -10.92 13.33 -13.72
N ILE A 107 -10.12 13.57 -12.68
CA ILE A 107 -10.30 14.70 -11.74
C ILE A 107 -10.13 16.05 -12.46
N LYS A 108 -9.11 16.16 -13.30
CA LYS A 108 -8.82 17.37 -14.09
C LYS A 108 -9.96 17.71 -15.04
N ASN A 109 -10.51 16.70 -15.72
CA ASN A 109 -11.51 16.90 -16.77
C ASN A 109 -12.95 17.06 -16.25
N ASN A 110 -13.24 16.63 -15.01
CA ASN A 110 -14.58 16.67 -14.43
C ASN A 110 -14.70 17.69 -13.28
N GLU A 111 -14.50 18.97 -13.60
CA GLU A 111 -14.43 20.04 -12.59
C GLU A 111 -15.67 20.15 -11.69
N HIS A 112 -16.87 19.94 -12.24
CA HIS A 112 -18.12 20.10 -11.50
C HIS A 112 -18.34 19.02 -10.43
N MET A 113 -17.60 17.91 -10.49
CA MET A 113 -17.78 16.81 -9.56
C MET A 113 -16.93 16.96 -8.29
N GLU A 114 -15.88 17.79 -8.31
CA GLU A 114 -14.93 17.97 -7.20
C GLU A 114 -14.49 16.62 -6.61
N LEU A 115 -14.17 15.67 -7.48
CA LEU A 115 -13.91 14.28 -7.12
C LEU A 115 -12.75 14.14 -6.13
N GLU A 116 -11.74 15.00 -6.24
CA GLU A 116 -10.62 15.10 -5.31
C GLU A 116 -11.07 15.35 -3.86
N ASN A 117 -12.16 16.08 -3.67
CA ASN A 117 -12.76 16.37 -2.36
C ASN A 117 -13.68 15.26 -1.87
N LYS A 118 -13.92 14.22 -2.68
CA LYS A 118 -14.79 13.08 -2.36
C LYS A 118 -14.02 11.76 -2.20
N ILE A 119 -12.75 11.71 -2.59
CA ILE A 119 -11.91 10.52 -2.47
C ILE A 119 -11.00 10.59 -1.24
N ALA A 120 -10.90 9.49 -0.51
CA ALA A 120 -9.88 9.23 0.49
C ALA A 120 -9.18 7.90 0.19
N PHE A 121 -7.93 7.81 0.62
CA PHE A 121 -7.06 6.66 0.39
C PHE A 121 -6.74 5.95 1.70
N ILE A 122 -6.57 4.64 1.59
CA ILE A 122 -5.94 3.80 2.60
C ILE A 122 -4.86 3.06 1.83
N ASN A 123 -3.59 3.36 2.13
CA ASN A 123 -2.44 2.82 1.44
C ASN A 123 -1.73 1.81 2.36
N TYR A 124 -1.81 0.53 2.01
CA TYR A 124 -1.12 -0.55 2.74
C TYR A 124 0.30 -0.79 2.21
N ASN A 125 0.74 -0.01 1.22
CA ASN A 125 2.07 -0.14 0.66
C ASN A 125 3.06 0.68 1.46
N TYR A 126 4.29 0.18 1.56
CA TYR A 126 5.40 0.89 2.18
C TYR A 126 6.00 1.97 1.28
N ASP A 127 5.39 2.28 0.13
CA ASP A 127 5.95 3.20 -0.86
C ASP A 127 5.29 4.59 -0.82
N ASN A 128 5.99 5.54 -1.46
CA ASN A 128 5.53 6.91 -1.59
C ASN A 128 4.92 7.22 -2.98
N VAL A 129 4.43 6.19 -3.69
CA VAL A 129 3.89 6.34 -5.05
C VAL A 129 2.71 7.30 -5.06
N LEU A 130 1.80 7.17 -4.09
CA LEU A 130 0.60 8.00 -4.00
C LEU A 130 0.97 9.48 -3.86
N ASP A 131 1.78 9.85 -2.87
CA ASP A 131 2.10 11.26 -2.60
C ASP A 131 2.93 11.88 -3.74
N THR A 132 3.76 11.09 -4.42
CA THR A 132 4.58 11.58 -5.54
C THR A 132 3.75 11.87 -6.79
N ASN A 133 2.67 11.11 -7.01
CA ASN A 133 1.96 11.09 -8.29
C ASN A 133 0.53 11.66 -8.24
N PHE A 134 -0.17 11.62 -7.12
CA PHE A 134 -1.56 12.07 -7.06
C PHE A 134 -1.66 13.60 -7.22
N LEU A 135 -2.54 14.05 -8.11
CA LEU A 135 -2.66 15.44 -8.56
C LEU A 135 -1.35 16.08 -9.06
N ASN A 136 -0.36 15.27 -9.43
CA ASN A 136 0.84 15.72 -10.11
C ASN A 136 0.58 15.79 -11.62
N PHE A 137 0.64 17.00 -12.17
CA PHE A 137 0.42 17.30 -13.59
C PHE A 137 1.68 17.76 -14.32
N GLY A 138 2.86 17.42 -13.77
CA GLY A 138 4.16 17.80 -14.36
C GLY A 138 4.33 17.38 -15.82
N SER A 139 3.74 16.24 -16.20
CA SER A 139 3.79 15.67 -17.57
C SER A 139 2.90 16.36 -18.60
N LEU A 140 2.03 17.31 -18.22
CA LEU A 140 1.22 18.05 -19.19
C LEU A 140 2.08 18.97 -20.08
N CYS A 141 1.73 19.06 -21.36
CA CYS A 141 2.38 19.98 -22.29
C CYS A 141 2.04 21.45 -21.94
N SER A 142 2.85 22.41 -22.41
CA SER A 142 2.67 23.83 -22.08
C SER A 142 1.30 24.38 -22.50
N LYS A 143 0.74 23.90 -23.62
CA LYS A 143 -0.59 24.31 -24.09
C LYS A 143 -1.70 23.84 -23.14
N ASP A 144 -1.62 22.59 -22.68
CA ASP A 144 -2.59 22.04 -21.73
C ASP A 144 -2.48 22.73 -20.37
N LYS A 145 -1.25 22.99 -19.91
CA LYS A 145 -1.01 23.71 -18.65
C LYS A 145 -1.64 25.11 -18.68
N LEU A 146 -1.52 25.82 -19.80
CA LEU A 146 -2.15 27.13 -19.98
C LEU A 146 -3.68 27.02 -20.00
N PHE A 147 -4.22 26.03 -20.73
CA PHE A 147 -5.67 25.84 -20.82
C PHE A 147 -6.30 25.53 -19.45
N TYR A 148 -5.63 24.73 -18.61
CA TYR A 148 -6.11 24.32 -17.29
C TYR A 148 -5.52 25.13 -16.13
N GLU A 149 -4.81 26.23 -16.37
CA GLU A 149 -3.97 26.94 -15.38
C GLU A 149 -4.68 27.17 -14.05
N LYS A 150 -5.89 27.75 -14.09
CA LYS A 150 -6.71 28.01 -12.90
C LYS A 150 -7.06 26.73 -12.14
N ARG A 151 -7.47 25.68 -12.86
CA ARG A 151 -7.85 24.40 -12.26
C ARG A 151 -6.65 23.68 -11.67
N LEU A 152 -5.50 23.69 -12.35
CA LEU A 152 -4.26 23.12 -11.83
C LEU A 152 -3.80 23.83 -10.56
N GLY A 153 -3.92 25.16 -10.50
CA GLY A 153 -3.63 25.94 -9.29
C GLY A 153 -4.58 25.65 -8.13
N GLN A 154 -5.84 25.24 -8.39
CA GLN A 154 -6.73 24.75 -7.34
C GLN A 154 -6.31 23.36 -6.86
N LEU A 155 -6.06 22.44 -7.80
CA LEU A 155 -5.69 21.06 -7.51
C LEU A 155 -4.37 20.95 -6.75
N SER A 156 -3.42 21.86 -6.97
CA SER A 156 -2.15 21.89 -6.23
C SER A 156 -2.31 22.21 -4.74
N ASN A 157 -3.47 22.71 -4.31
CA ASN A 157 -3.75 23.03 -2.90
C ASN A 157 -4.56 21.93 -2.19
N VAL A 158 -4.98 20.89 -2.90
CA VAL A 158 -5.80 19.82 -2.33
C VAL A 158 -4.94 18.93 -1.46
N LYS A 159 -5.33 18.78 -0.19
CA LYS A 159 -4.65 17.87 0.72
C LYS A 159 -5.04 16.43 0.41
N ILE A 160 -4.04 15.58 0.20
CA ILE A 160 -4.24 14.13 0.05
C ILE A 160 -4.75 13.57 1.40
N ARG A 161 -5.97 13.02 1.39
CA ARG A 161 -6.52 12.31 2.54
C ARG A 161 -6.13 10.85 2.44
N CYS A 162 -5.01 10.49 3.08
CA CYS A 162 -4.51 9.11 3.07
C CYS A 162 -4.24 8.60 4.49
N LEU A 163 -4.68 7.38 4.77
CA LEU A 163 -4.24 6.59 5.90
C LEU A 163 -3.16 5.60 5.43
N TYR A 164 -2.04 5.54 6.16
CA TYR A 164 -0.98 4.56 5.97
C TYR A 164 -0.93 3.61 7.18
N PRO A 165 -1.68 2.48 7.17
CA PRO A 165 -1.74 1.57 8.32
C PRO A 165 -0.39 0.90 8.65
N HIS A 166 0.46 0.73 7.63
CA HIS A 166 1.75 0.05 7.77
C HIS A 166 2.93 1.03 7.83
N GLY A 167 2.68 2.34 7.84
CA GLY A 167 3.71 3.35 7.55
C GLY A 167 4.13 3.33 6.07
N PHE A 168 5.17 4.10 5.73
CA PHE A 168 5.75 4.16 4.39
C PHE A 168 7.20 4.68 4.43
N PHE A 169 8.00 4.31 3.45
CA PHE A 169 9.35 4.79 3.26
C PHE A 169 9.32 6.17 2.58
N SER A 170 9.87 7.18 3.24
CA SER A 170 10.05 8.53 2.69
C SER A 170 11.55 8.83 2.56
N GLU A 171 12.00 9.28 1.39
CA GLU A 171 13.36 9.80 1.17
C GLU A 171 13.57 11.19 1.79
N PHE A 172 12.48 11.92 2.05
CA PHE A 172 12.50 13.17 2.80
C PHE A 172 12.33 12.83 4.27
N GLU A 173 13.25 13.25 5.14
CA GLU A 173 12.99 13.30 6.58
C GLU A 173 11.63 13.98 6.77
N PRO A 174 10.60 13.26 7.23
CA PRO A 174 9.26 13.80 7.25
C PRO A 174 9.21 14.74 8.44
N ASN A 175 9.51 16.01 8.20
CA ASN A 175 9.38 17.06 9.21
C ASN A 175 7.95 17.21 9.76
N ASN A 176 6.95 16.41 9.33
CA ASN A 176 5.59 16.45 9.88
C ASN A 176 4.79 15.13 9.74
N LEU A 177 5.38 13.96 9.96
CA LEU A 177 4.61 12.74 10.27
C LEU A 177 5.38 11.81 11.20
N TYR A 178 5.83 12.37 12.32
CA TYR A 178 6.28 11.62 13.49
C TYR A 178 5.10 10.79 14.00
N ARG A 179 5.05 9.50 13.67
CA ARG A 179 4.20 8.56 14.39
C ARG A 179 5.09 7.83 15.38
N GLU A 180 4.95 8.15 16.66
CA GLU A 180 5.32 7.21 17.71
C GLU A 180 4.42 5.98 17.50
N THR A 181 4.97 4.92 16.91
CA THR A 181 4.36 3.61 16.96
C THR A 181 5.09 2.80 18.02
N ASP A 182 4.33 2.24 18.97
CA ASP A 182 4.87 1.27 19.90
C ASP A 182 5.43 0.11 19.08
N THR A 183 6.75 -0.04 19.06
CA THR A 183 7.32 -1.32 18.65
C THR A 183 6.95 -2.30 19.75
N TYR A 184 6.15 -3.31 19.40
CA TYR A 184 5.57 -4.26 20.36
C TYR A 184 6.64 -5.00 21.21
N LYS A 185 7.93 -4.87 20.89
CA LYS A 185 9.01 -5.71 21.44
C LYS A 185 9.84 -5.10 22.55
N THR A 186 9.90 -3.77 22.71
CA THR A 186 10.89 -3.18 23.65
C THR A 186 10.29 -2.27 24.72
N ASN A 187 9.00 -1.89 24.63
CA ASN A 187 8.47 -0.71 25.34
C ASN A 187 9.37 0.54 25.14
N LYS A 188 10.26 0.52 24.14
CA LYS A 188 11.07 1.67 23.75
C LYS A 188 10.41 2.28 22.53
N LYS A 189 10.18 3.58 22.63
CA LYS A 189 9.76 4.42 21.51
C LYS A 189 10.93 4.49 20.53
N GLU A 190 10.90 3.64 19.51
CA GLU A 190 11.79 3.76 18.35
C GLU A 190 10.96 4.21 17.14
N TYR A 191 11.54 5.12 16.37
CA TYR A 191 10.89 5.69 15.18
C TYR A 191 11.06 4.71 14.01
N LEU A 192 10.06 3.86 13.78
CA LEU A 192 10.00 3.04 12.57
C LEU A 192 9.14 3.72 11.52
N ASN A 193 9.68 3.85 10.32
CA ASN A 193 8.95 4.38 9.16
C ASN A 193 7.87 3.40 8.66
N ALA A 194 8.00 2.11 8.98
CA ALA A 194 7.11 1.05 8.55
C ALA A 194 7.01 -0.08 9.58
N VAL A 195 5.89 -0.82 9.58
CA VAL A 195 5.64 -2.00 10.42
C VAL A 195 5.02 -3.13 9.60
N SER A 196 5.20 -4.37 10.03
CA SER A 196 4.59 -5.54 9.38
C SER A 196 3.07 -5.40 9.21
N CYS A 197 2.50 -5.90 8.10
CA CYS A 197 1.04 -5.88 7.89
C CYS A 197 0.28 -6.64 8.98
N TYR A 198 0.91 -7.64 9.58
CA TYR A 198 0.35 -8.43 10.66
C TYR A 198 0.35 -7.74 12.02
N ASP A 199 1.13 -6.68 12.17
CA ASP A 199 1.24 -5.87 13.38
C ASP A 199 0.57 -4.49 13.21
N SER A 200 -0.15 -4.29 12.09
CA SER A 200 -0.93 -3.10 11.84
C SER A 200 -2.04 -2.91 12.88
N LEU A 201 -2.17 -1.68 13.39
CA LEU A 201 -3.22 -1.34 14.34
C LEU A 201 -4.61 -1.47 13.68
N THR A 202 -5.61 -1.83 14.48
CA THR A 202 -6.99 -1.77 14.02
C THR A 202 -7.41 -0.32 13.85
N HIS A 203 -7.92 0.03 12.67
CA HIS A 203 -8.42 1.35 12.35
C HIS A 203 -9.95 1.36 12.23
N ARG A 204 -10.56 2.45 12.73
CA ARG A 204 -11.98 2.74 12.52
C ARG A 204 -12.10 3.97 11.64
N ILE A 205 -12.78 3.82 10.50
CA ILE A 205 -13.00 4.87 9.51
C ILE A 205 -14.45 5.33 9.60
N GLU A 206 -14.66 6.63 9.73
CA GLU A 206 -15.99 7.23 9.80
C GLU A 206 -16.02 8.46 8.91
N LEU A 207 -17.10 8.61 8.15
CA LEU A 207 -17.47 9.88 7.54
C LEU A 207 -18.11 10.76 8.61
N GLU A 208 -18.02 12.07 8.46
CA GLU A 208 -18.68 13.04 9.36
C GLU A 208 -20.19 12.78 9.50
N ASN A 209 -20.82 12.24 8.46
CA ASN A 209 -22.19 11.78 8.49
C ASN A 209 -22.22 10.25 8.40
N LEU A 210 -22.53 9.59 9.52
CA LEU A 210 -22.62 8.13 9.62
C LEU A 210 -23.74 7.51 8.75
N ALA A 211 -24.76 8.30 8.37
CA ALA A 211 -25.85 7.84 7.51
C ALA A 211 -25.48 7.81 6.02
N LYS A 212 -24.32 8.37 5.63
CA LYS A 212 -23.85 8.27 4.24
C LYS A 212 -23.17 6.93 4.01
N ASP A 213 -23.53 6.28 2.93
CA ASP A 213 -22.86 5.05 2.53
C ASP A 213 -21.48 5.33 1.91
N ILE A 214 -20.60 4.35 2.01
CA ILE A 214 -19.26 4.35 1.42
C ILE A 214 -19.22 3.39 0.24
N THR A 215 -18.67 3.87 -0.88
CA THR A 215 -18.21 3.02 -1.98
C THR A 215 -16.73 2.72 -1.79
N LEU A 216 -16.37 1.43 -1.72
CA LEU A 216 -14.98 1.00 -1.63
C LEU A 216 -14.40 0.71 -3.02
N TYR A 217 -13.21 1.23 -3.26
CA TYR A 217 -12.38 0.90 -4.42
C TYR A 217 -11.12 0.21 -3.91
N ILE A 218 -10.93 -1.07 -4.26
CA ILE A 218 -9.84 -1.93 -3.80
C ILE A 218 -8.92 -2.24 -4.99
N LEU A 219 -7.76 -1.58 -5.01
CA LEU A 219 -6.78 -1.68 -6.08
C LEU A 219 -5.58 -2.51 -5.61
N GLY A 220 -5.31 -3.61 -6.30
CA GLY A 220 -4.08 -4.38 -6.13
C GLY A 220 -3.86 -5.00 -4.75
N LEU A 221 -4.90 -5.18 -3.94
CA LEU A 221 -4.81 -5.94 -2.68
C LEU A 221 -4.65 -7.43 -3.02
N GLY A 222 -3.39 -7.88 -3.07
CA GLY A 222 -3.00 -9.27 -3.30
C GLY A 222 -3.14 -10.15 -2.04
N GLY A 223 -2.12 -10.94 -1.71
CA GLY A 223 -2.17 -11.92 -0.61
C GLY A 223 -2.38 -11.35 0.81
N GLY A 224 -2.23 -10.03 1.01
CA GLY A 224 -2.50 -9.36 2.30
C GLY A 224 -3.95 -8.88 2.46
N LEU A 225 -4.84 -9.14 1.49
CA LEU A 225 -6.21 -8.60 1.48
C LEU A 225 -6.97 -8.91 2.78
N GLU A 226 -7.03 -10.17 3.19
CA GLU A 226 -7.81 -10.58 4.36
C GLU A 226 -7.29 -9.95 5.66
N ILE A 227 -5.96 -9.98 5.85
CA ILE A 227 -5.29 -9.42 7.04
C ILE A 227 -5.56 -7.91 7.12
N ASN A 228 -5.30 -7.20 6.03
CA ASN A 228 -5.45 -5.75 5.94
C ASN A 228 -6.90 -5.32 6.17
N LEU A 229 -7.86 -6.07 5.61
CA LEU A 229 -9.28 -5.77 5.75
C LEU A 229 -9.84 -6.20 7.12
N ASN A 230 -9.27 -7.19 7.79
CA ASN A 230 -9.68 -7.53 9.15
C ASN A 230 -9.28 -6.45 10.17
N ASN A 231 -8.16 -5.75 9.93
CA ASN A 231 -7.71 -4.63 10.74
C ASN A 231 -8.37 -3.28 10.39
N ILE A 232 -9.40 -3.27 9.55
CA ILE A 232 -10.17 -2.07 9.27
C ILE A 232 -11.66 -2.28 9.53
N ASN A 233 -12.26 -1.28 10.16
CA ASN A 233 -13.68 -1.22 10.45
C ASN A 233 -14.22 0.12 9.94
N PHE A 234 -15.42 0.10 9.38
CA PHE A 234 -16.13 1.29 8.95
C PHE A 234 -17.31 1.54 9.89
N GLY A 235 -17.46 2.77 10.37
CA GLY A 235 -18.65 3.16 11.12
C GLY A 235 -19.86 3.38 10.22
N ASN A 236 -19.61 3.69 8.95
CA ASN A 236 -20.62 3.81 7.89
C ASN A 236 -20.85 2.46 7.19
N ASN A 237 -22.03 2.31 6.59
CA ASN A 237 -22.32 1.16 5.74
C ASN A 237 -21.52 1.22 4.44
N ILE A 238 -21.11 0.05 3.97
CA ILE A 238 -20.52 -0.11 2.64
C ILE A 238 -21.64 -0.46 1.67
N SER A 239 -21.95 0.42 0.73
CA SER A 239 -23.01 0.18 -0.27
C SER A 239 -22.50 -0.57 -1.49
N LYS A 240 -21.22 -0.41 -1.83
CA LYS A 240 -20.66 -0.98 -3.06
C LYS A 240 -19.16 -1.22 -2.95
N ILE A 241 -18.69 -2.30 -3.56
CA ILE A 241 -17.27 -2.63 -3.63
C ILE A 241 -16.85 -2.83 -5.08
N HIS A 242 -15.82 -2.11 -5.50
CA HIS A 242 -15.14 -2.29 -6.77
C HIS A 242 -13.73 -2.81 -6.48
N ILE A 243 -13.36 -3.97 -7.01
CA ILE A 243 -12.10 -4.63 -6.68
C ILE A 243 -11.37 -5.15 -7.92
N THR A 244 -10.04 -5.07 -7.91
CA THR A 244 -9.21 -5.73 -8.93
C THR A 244 -8.78 -7.12 -8.47
N ILE A 245 -9.02 -8.16 -9.28
CA ILE A 245 -8.57 -9.53 -8.97
C ILE A 245 -7.89 -10.12 -10.22
N LYS A 246 -6.56 -10.24 -10.17
CA LYS A 246 -5.79 -10.82 -11.30
C LYS A 246 -5.91 -12.34 -11.40
N ASN A 247 -5.99 -13.04 -10.27
CA ASN A 247 -6.12 -14.49 -10.27
C ASN A 247 -7.60 -14.89 -10.28
N LYS A 248 -8.09 -15.28 -11.46
CA LYS A 248 -9.49 -15.69 -11.66
C LYS A 248 -9.94 -16.85 -10.75
N GLN A 249 -9.02 -17.73 -10.35
CA GLN A 249 -9.33 -18.86 -9.47
C GLN A 249 -9.66 -18.44 -8.03
N LYS A 250 -9.32 -17.19 -7.64
CA LYS A 250 -9.55 -16.65 -6.30
C LYS A 250 -10.77 -15.73 -6.21
N ILE A 251 -11.50 -15.53 -7.31
CA ILE A 251 -12.62 -14.57 -7.34
C ILE A 251 -13.67 -14.95 -6.31
N ASP A 252 -14.18 -16.19 -6.38
CA ASP A 252 -15.25 -16.65 -5.48
C ASP A 252 -14.84 -16.57 -4.00
N ASP A 253 -13.61 -16.97 -3.66
CA ASP A 253 -13.08 -16.89 -2.30
C ASP A 253 -13.03 -15.44 -1.78
N ILE A 254 -12.53 -14.52 -2.61
CA ILE A 254 -12.41 -13.10 -2.25
C ILE A 254 -13.78 -12.45 -2.14
N GLU A 255 -14.70 -12.72 -3.07
CA GLU A 255 -16.08 -12.20 -3.01
C GLU A 255 -16.78 -12.69 -1.75
N ASN A 256 -16.70 -13.99 -1.44
CA ASN A 256 -17.26 -14.56 -0.21
C ASN A 256 -16.68 -13.92 1.05
N PHE A 257 -15.36 -13.66 1.08
CA PHE A 257 -14.74 -12.92 2.18
C PHE A 257 -15.33 -11.51 2.32
N LEU A 258 -15.44 -10.75 1.22
CA LEU A 258 -15.96 -9.38 1.21
C LEU A 258 -17.44 -9.31 1.63
N ILE A 259 -18.27 -10.22 1.13
CA ILE A 259 -19.68 -10.37 1.53
C ILE A 259 -19.76 -10.58 3.05
N ASN A 260 -18.97 -11.50 3.58
CA ASN A 260 -18.99 -11.83 5.00
C ASN A 260 -18.48 -10.70 5.89
N LYS A 261 -17.42 -10.00 5.46
CA LYS A 261 -16.78 -8.92 6.22
C LYS A 261 -17.64 -7.65 6.24
N PHE A 262 -18.19 -7.25 5.10
CA PHE A 262 -18.92 -5.99 4.96
C PHE A 262 -20.44 -6.14 5.01
N LYS A 263 -20.96 -7.39 5.04
CA LYS A 263 -22.40 -7.69 5.01
C LYS A 263 -23.09 -7.04 3.80
N ILE A 264 -22.41 -7.08 2.66
CA ILE A 264 -22.85 -6.47 1.41
C ILE A 264 -23.51 -7.50 0.49
N ASP A 265 -24.48 -7.06 -0.32
CA ASP A 265 -25.09 -7.89 -1.37
C ASP A 265 -24.03 -8.30 -2.41
N PRO A 266 -23.96 -9.59 -2.82
CA PRO A 266 -23.02 -10.04 -3.86
C PRO A 266 -23.11 -9.23 -5.17
N THR A 267 -24.30 -8.76 -5.55
CA THR A 267 -24.52 -7.98 -6.78
C THR A 267 -23.91 -6.58 -6.72
N GLU A 268 -23.56 -6.10 -5.53
CA GLU A 268 -22.88 -4.81 -5.31
C GLU A 268 -21.35 -4.94 -5.27
N ILE A 269 -20.82 -6.15 -5.51
CA ILE A 269 -19.39 -6.37 -5.72
C ILE A 269 -19.11 -6.44 -7.23
N LYS A 270 -18.18 -5.61 -7.69
CA LYS A 270 -17.74 -5.60 -9.09
C LYS A 270 -16.25 -5.88 -9.17
N VAL A 271 -15.91 -6.92 -9.93
CA VAL A 271 -14.53 -7.35 -10.16
C VAL A 271 -14.02 -6.80 -11.49
N TYR A 272 -12.79 -6.27 -11.45
CA TYR A 272 -12.07 -5.73 -12.59
C TYR A 272 -10.76 -6.48 -12.79
N GLU A 273 -10.27 -6.50 -14.03
CA GLU A 273 -9.03 -7.20 -14.39
C GLU A 273 -7.80 -6.51 -13.78
N ASP A 274 -7.76 -5.18 -13.88
CA ASP A 274 -6.65 -4.37 -13.39
C ASP A 274 -7.09 -3.00 -12.85
N CYS A 275 -6.11 -2.24 -12.33
CA CYS A 275 -6.35 -0.94 -11.71
C CYS A 275 -6.83 0.11 -12.73
N ASN A 276 -6.38 0.05 -13.98
CA ASN A 276 -6.78 1.00 -15.01
C ASN A 276 -8.22 0.76 -15.45
N ASP A 277 -8.60 -0.50 -15.62
CA ASP A 277 -9.96 -0.92 -15.94
C ASP A 277 -10.94 -0.46 -14.85
N LEU A 278 -10.59 -0.67 -13.58
CA LEU A 278 -11.38 -0.16 -12.45
C LEU A 278 -11.54 1.36 -12.52
N ILE A 279 -10.45 2.12 -12.68
CA ILE A 279 -10.52 3.59 -12.71
C ILE A 279 -11.38 4.10 -13.88
N ASN A 280 -11.23 3.52 -15.07
CA ASN A 280 -11.98 3.91 -16.26
C ASN A 280 -13.50 3.68 -16.12
N ASN A 281 -13.90 2.59 -15.47
CA ASN A 281 -15.31 2.26 -15.30
C ASN A 281 -15.98 2.99 -14.12
N CYS A 282 -15.19 3.41 -13.12
CA CYS A 282 -15.73 3.93 -11.87
C CYS A 282 -15.72 5.45 -11.76
N PHE A 283 -14.83 6.14 -12.48
CA PHE A 283 -14.61 7.58 -12.33
C PHE A 283 -14.80 8.29 -13.67
N ASN A 284 -16.04 8.35 -14.15
CA ASN A 284 -16.41 9.06 -15.37
C ASN A 284 -16.88 10.48 -15.10
#